data_AF-A0A392R3R6-F1
#
_entry.id   AF-A0A392R3R6-F1
#
_cell.length_a   1.000
_cell.length_b   1.000
_cell.length_c   1.000
_cell.angle_alpha   90.00
_cell.angle_beta   90.00
_cell.angle_gamma   90.00
#
_symmetry.space_group_name_H-M   'P 1'
#
loop_
_entity.id
_entity.type
_entity.pdbx_description
1 polymer ?
#
loop_
_entity_poly.entity_id
_entity_poly.type
_entity_poly.pdbx_seq_one_letter_code
_entity_poly.pdbx_strand_id
1 'polypeptide(L)'
;MDEDQQRPHPSTSTPRADYSWVADEPRNTVSVYAEHWDDIPEDMFTDISSSEDWEVRIPGATRRICTSWGWGTIPMYQIAFEELGYKMPFTDLETAVFRHLRVCPSQLHPNSLGFLRAFEMTAEYLKIAPTLPLFF
;
A
#
# COMPACT_ATOMS: atom_id res chain seq x y z
N MET A 1 15.60 50.29 23.50
CA MET A 1 16.42 49.90 22.34
C MET A 1 16.37 48.40 22.35
N ASP A 2 15.32 47.92 21.71
CA ASP A 2 14.80 46.57 21.80
C ASP A 2 15.67 45.59 20.99
N GLU A 3 15.95 44.45 21.59
CA GLU A 3 16.67 43.34 20.99
C GLU A 3 15.75 42.62 20.01
N ASP A 4 15.97 42.84 18.71
CA ASP A 4 15.22 42.20 17.63
C ASP A 4 15.71 40.76 17.45
N GLN A 5 15.12 39.83 18.22
CA GLN A 5 15.41 38.40 18.13
C GLN A 5 14.72 37.82 16.89
N GLN A 6 15.45 37.82 15.78
CA GLN A 6 14.97 37.32 14.49
C GLN A 6 14.67 35.81 14.59
N ARG A 7 13.38 35.45 14.52
CA ARG A 7 12.92 34.06 14.41
C ARG A 7 13.44 33.44 13.11
N PRO A 8 13.94 32.19 13.11
CA PRO A 8 14.29 31.51 11.88
C PRO A 8 13.06 31.37 10.99
N HIS A 9 13.17 31.85 9.75
CA HIS A 9 12.14 31.69 8.73
C HIS A 9 11.87 30.20 8.48
N PRO A 10 10.60 29.75 8.44
CA PRO A 10 10.30 28.38 8.04
C PRO A 10 10.65 28.23 6.56
N SER A 11 11.64 27.39 6.26
CA SER A 11 11.95 26.97 4.89
C SER A 11 10.72 26.36 4.25
N THR A 12 10.10 27.07 3.31
CA THR A 12 8.86 26.68 2.60
C THR A 12 9.08 25.68 1.47
N SER A 13 10.18 24.93 1.45
CA SER A 13 10.33 23.83 0.51
C SER A 13 9.67 22.59 1.12
N THR A 14 8.40 22.33 0.78
CA THR A 14 7.88 20.97 0.83
C THR A 14 8.84 20.09 0.00
N PRO A 15 9.47 19.07 0.59
CA PRO A 15 10.37 18.21 -0.17
C PRO A 15 9.61 17.63 -1.36
N ARG A 16 10.09 17.88 -2.57
CA ARG A 16 9.53 17.23 -3.75
C ARG A 16 9.76 15.74 -3.60
N ALA A 17 8.70 14.96 -3.63
CA ALA A 17 8.81 13.51 -3.50
C ALA A 17 9.72 12.96 -4.61
N ASP A 18 10.74 12.19 -4.21
CA ASP A 18 11.63 11.53 -5.15
C ASP A 18 10.97 10.22 -5.64
N TYR A 19 10.71 10.16 -6.94
CA TYR A 19 10.12 9.02 -7.64
C TYR A 19 11.11 8.32 -8.59
N SER A 20 12.41 8.58 -8.42
CA SER A 20 13.47 7.95 -9.21
C SER A 20 13.52 6.42 -9.05
N TRP A 21 13.12 5.91 -7.88
CA TRP A 21 13.04 4.49 -7.58
C TRP A 21 11.78 3.80 -8.15
N VAL A 22 10.77 4.57 -8.56
CA VAL A 22 9.49 4.05 -9.06
C VAL A 22 9.65 3.63 -10.52
N ALA A 23 9.06 2.51 -10.96
CA ALA A 23 9.04 2.16 -12.38
C ALA A 23 8.12 3.10 -13.18
N ASP A 24 8.30 3.15 -14.52
CA ASP A 24 7.51 4.04 -15.38
C ASP A 24 6.01 3.75 -15.34
N GLU A 25 5.64 2.47 -15.27
CA GLU A 25 4.24 2.04 -15.20
C GLU A 25 3.53 2.62 -13.96
N PRO A 26 3.90 2.29 -12.70
CA PRO A 26 3.21 2.83 -11.52
C PRO A 26 3.28 4.36 -11.39
N ARG A 27 4.24 5.01 -12.05
CA ARG A 27 4.34 6.47 -12.09
C ARG A 27 3.30 7.11 -13.02
N ASN A 28 2.93 6.44 -14.10
CA ASN A 28 2.10 7.02 -15.15
C ASN A 28 0.69 6.44 -15.20
N THR A 29 0.48 5.21 -14.75
CA THR A 29 -0.81 4.52 -14.76
C THR A 29 -1.80 5.17 -13.80
N VAL A 30 -2.87 5.73 -14.36
CA VAL A 30 -4.01 6.25 -13.61
C VAL A 30 -4.89 5.07 -13.17
N SER A 31 -5.54 5.19 -12.01
CA SER A 31 -6.56 4.22 -11.59
C SER A 31 -7.69 4.17 -12.62
N VAL A 32 -8.13 2.96 -12.98
CA VAL A 32 -9.31 2.78 -13.84
C VAL A 32 -10.59 3.37 -13.20
N TYR A 33 -10.59 3.51 -11.87
CA TYR A 33 -11.67 4.12 -11.09
C TYR A 33 -11.53 5.63 -10.91
N ALA A 34 -10.54 6.28 -11.51
CA ALA A 34 -10.25 7.69 -11.23
C ALA A 34 -11.42 8.67 -11.48
N GLU A 35 -12.38 8.28 -12.33
CA GLU A 35 -13.61 9.05 -12.62
C GLU A 35 -14.78 8.69 -11.68
N HIS A 36 -14.67 7.58 -10.93
CA HIS A 36 -15.69 7.01 -10.04
C HIS A 36 -15.32 7.21 -8.56
N TRP A 37 -14.69 8.34 -8.23
CA TRP A 37 -14.17 8.59 -6.88
C TRP A 37 -15.26 8.60 -5.79
N ASP A 38 -16.52 8.85 -6.16
CA ASP A 38 -17.70 8.85 -5.29
C ASP A 38 -18.52 7.54 -5.33
N ASP A 39 -18.18 6.61 -6.22
CA ASP A 39 -18.97 5.40 -6.49
C ASP A 39 -18.07 4.16 -6.45
N ILE A 40 -17.89 3.60 -5.25
CA ILE A 40 -17.11 2.37 -5.06
C ILE A 40 -17.97 1.18 -5.51
N PRO A 41 -17.55 0.41 -6.53
CA PRO A 41 -18.29 -0.77 -6.97
C PRO A 41 -18.52 -1.75 -5.81
N GLU A 42 -19.76 -2.22 -5.66
CA GLU A 42 -20.14 -3.18 -4.59
C GLU A 42 -19.35 -4.49 -4.64
N ASP A 43 -18.81 -4.85 -5.80
CA ASP A 43 -18.05 -6.08 -6.05
C ASP A 43 -16.53 -5.91 -5.86
N MET A 44 -16.04 -4.70 -5.57
CA MET A 44 -14.60 -4.41 -5.46
C MET A 44 -13.91 -5.16 -4.31
N PHE A 45 -14.63 -5.41 -3.23
CA PHE A 45 -14.15 -6.17 -2.08
C PHE A 45 -15.31 -6.78 -1.32
N THR A 46 -15.03 -7.80 -0.51
CA THR A 46 -15.99 -8.36 0.44
C THR A 46 -15.58 -7.97 1.84
N ASP A 47 -16.43 -7.22 2.53
CA ASP A 47 -16.24 -7.02 3.97
C ASP A 47 -16.53 -8.34 4.70
N ILE A 48 -15.56 -8.78 5.48
CA ILE A 48 -15.63 -10.01 6.28
C ILE A 48 -15.76 -9.70 7.78
N SER A 49 -15.75 -8.42 8.15
CA SER A 49 -15.87 -7.91 9.51
C SER A 49 -17.01 -6.89 9.59
N SER A 50 -17.39 -6.49 10.80
CA SER A 50 -18.34 -5.39 11.03
C SER A 50 -17.68 -4.19 11.74
N SER A 51 -16.35 -4.11 11.70
CA SER A 51 -15.59 -3.02 12.29
C SER A 51 -15.54 -1.83 11.33
N GLU A 52 -15.83 -0.64 11.87
CA GLU A 52 -15.75 0.64 11.15
C GLU A 52 -14.37 1.31 11.29
N ASP A 53 -13.32 0.55 11.62
CA ASP A 53 -11.97 1.09 11.87
C ASP A 53 -11.23 1.49 10.57
N TRP A 54 -11.85 1.29 9.40
CA TRP A 54 -11.26 1.54 8.08
C TRP A 54 -12.31 1.98 7.06
N GLU A 55 -11.85 2.63 5.99
CA GLU A 55 -12.67 3.02 4.83
C GLU A 55 -11.86 2.79 3.55
N VAL A 56 -12.53 2.40 2.46
CA VAL A 56 -11.91 2.35 1.13
C VAL A 56 -12.11 3.68 0.43
N ARG A 57 -11.07 4.16 -0.26
CA ARG A 57 -11.11 5.38 -1.05
C ARG A 57 -10.48 5.15 -2.41
N ILE A 58 -11.19 5.57 -3.46
CA ILE A 58 -10.68 5.52 -4.82
C ILE A 58 -9.75 6.72 -5.06
N PRO A 59 -8.49 6.53 -5.52
CA PRO A 59 -7.63 7.61 -5.95
C PRO A 59 -8.24 8.37 -7.13
N GLY A 60 -8.34 9.70 -7.02
CA GLY A 60 -8.62 10.55 -8.18
C GLY A 60 -7.49 10.57 -9.21
N ALA A 61 -7.75 11.11 -10.40
CA ALA A 61 -6.88 11.03 -11.59
C ALA A 61 -5.45 11.57 -11.42
N THR A 62 -5.20 12.43 -10.43
CA THR A 62 -3.88 13.00 -10.14
C THR A 62 -3.04 12.15 -9.19
N ARG A 63 -3.63 11.14 -8.54
CA ARG A 63 -2.93 10.24 -7.62
C ARG A 63 -2.49 8.97 -8.34
N ARG A 64 -1.32 8.49 -7.95
CA ARG A 64 -0.70 7.23 -8.39
C ARG A 64 -0.48 6.36 -7.17
N ILE A 65 -0.26 5.08 -7.39
CA ILE A 65 0.03 4.16 -6.28
C ILE A 65 1.30 4.58 -5.51
N CYS A 66 2.26 5.19 -6.21
CA CYS A 66 3.49 5.72 -5.62
C CYS A 66 3.34 7.12 -4.99
N THR A 67 2.19 7.80 -5.11
CA THR A 67 1.99 9.13 -4.53
C THR A 67 2.14 9.08 -3.01
N SER A 68 2.51 10.21 -2.39
CA SER A 68 2.50 10.29 -0.93
C SER A 68 1.05 10.29 -0.43
N TRP A 69 0.73 9.34 0.44
CA TRP A 69 -0.58 9.23 1.09
C TRP A 69 -0.48 9.67 2.55
N GLY A 70 -1.50 10.39 3.02
CA GLY A 70 -1.55 10.88 4.39
C GLY A 70 -1.94 9.78 5.39
N TRP A 71 -1.63 10.04 6.66
CA TRP A 71 -2.03 9.34 7.89
C TRP A 71 -2.94 8.12 7.70
N GLY A 72 -2.39 6.92 7.95
CA GLY A 72 -3.16 5.67 7.99
C GLY A 72 -3.60 5.11 6.64
N THR A 73 -3.34 5.82 5.53
CA THR A 73 -3.73 5.34 4.20
C THR A 73 -2.65 4.42 3.61
N ILE A 74 -3.07 3.23 3.17
CA ILE A 74 -2.22 2.29 2.44
C ILE A 74 -2.77 2.23 1.02
N PRO A 75 -2.10 2.81 0.01
CA PRO A 75 -2.49 2.55 -1.37
C PRO A 75 -2.23 1.08 -1.68
N MET A 76 -3.09 0.46 -2.49
CA MET A 76 -2.96 -0.95 -2.83
C MET A 76 -3.55 -1.23 -4.21
N TYR A 77 -3.04 -2.26 -4.88
CA TYR A 77 -3.64 -2.76 -6.11
C TYR A 77 -4.91 -3.55 -5.78
N GLN A 78 -5.99 -3.30 -6.51
CA GLN A 78 -7.25 -4.04 -6.38
C GLN A 78 -7.07 -5.55 -6.50
N ILE A 79 -6.24 -5.99 -7.46
CA ILE A 79 -5.93 -7.41 -7.71
C ILE A 79 -5.41 -8.15 -6.47
N ALA A 80 -4.79 -7.44 -5.52
CA ALA A 80 -4.32 -8.05 -4.27
C ALA A 80 -5.49 -8.63 -3.45
N PHE A 81 -6.63 -7.95 -3.43
CA PHE A 81 -7.80 -8.39 -2.68
C PHE A 81 -8.68 -9.32 -3.51
N GLU A 82 -9.00 -8.95 -4.74
CA GLU A 82 -9.96 -9.69 -5.58
C GLU A 82 -9.40 -11.03 -6.08
N GLU A 83 -8.21 -11.02 -6.65
CA GLU A 83 -7.67 -12.20 -7.32
C GLU A 83 -6.69 -12.96 -6.42
N LEU A 84 -5.85 -12.25 -5.67
CA LEU A 84 -4.85 -12.87 -4.80
C LEU A 84 -5.42 -13.23 -3.42
N GLY A 85 -6.59 -12.70 -3.04
CA GLY A 85 -7.26 -13.05 -1.79
C GLY A 85 -6.49 -12.63 -0.53
N TYR A 86 -5.72 -11.55 -0.60
CA TYR A 86 -5.20 -10.87 0.59
C TYR A 86 -6.36 -10.39 1.47
N LYS A 87 -6.12 -10.32 2.77
CA LYS A 87 -7.09 -9.84 3.76
C LYS A 87 -6.39 -8.89 4.72
N MET A 88 -7.12 -7.89 5.20
CA MET A 88 -6.63 -6.98 6.22
C MET A 88 -7.19 -7.35 7.61
N PRO A 89 -6.39 -7.21 8.69
CA PRO A 89 -4.96 -6.88 8.67
C PRO A 89 -4.11 -8.00 8.04
N PHE A 90 -2.98 -7.62 7.44
CA PHE A 90 -2.02 -8.56 6.87
C PHE A 90 -1.55 -9.58 7.90
N THR A 91 -1.15 -10.77 7.44
CA THR A 91 -0.61 -11.83 8.30
C THR A 91 0.73 -11.44 8.92
N ASP A 92 1.15 -12.18 9.94
CA ASP A 92 2.47 -12.01 10.55
C ASP A 92 3.61 -12.23 9.55
N LEU A 93 3.48 -13.21 8.65
CA LEU A 93 4.48 -13.45 7.61
C LEU A 93 4.50 -12.30 6.60
N GLU A 94 3.34 -11.91 6.06
CA GLU A 94 3.25 -10.82 5.08
C GLU A 94 3.89 -9.56 5.64
N THR A 95 3.53 -9.21 6.87
CA THR A 95 4.12 -8.09 7.60
C THR A 95 5.64 -8.25 7.80
N ALA A 96 6.12 -9.46 8.12
CA ALA A 96 7.54 -9.74 8.27
C ALA A 96 8.31 -9.59 6.95
N VAL A 97 7.74 -10.03 5.83
CA VAL A 97 8.33 -9.91 4.49
C VAL A 97 8.42 -8.44 4.08
N PHE A 98 7.33 -7.67 4.23
CA PHE A 98 7.35 -6.23 3.93
C PHE A 98 8.39 -5.49 4.76
N ARG A 99 8.50 -5.81 6.06
CA ARG A 99 9.54 -5.25 6.94
C ARG A 99 10.95 -5.67 6.54
N HIS A 100 11.15 -6.93 6.16
CA HIS A 100 12.46 -7.44 5.73
C HIS A 100 12.95 -6.73 4.47
N LEU A 101 12.07 -6.57 3.48
CA LEU A 101 12.33 -5.86 2.24
C LEU A 101 12.39 -4.32 2.41
N ARG A 102 11.90 -3.80 3.54
CA ARG A 102 11.73 -2.37 3.82
C ARG A 102 10.86 -1.66 2.79
N VAL A 103 9.77 -2.32 2.40
CA VAL A 103 8.80 -1.80 1.42
C VAL A 103 7.40 -1.78 2.01
N CYS A 104 6.59 -0.83 1.57
CA CYS A 104 5.14 -0.87 1.76
C CYS A 104 4.52 -1.95 0.85
N PRO A 105 3.36 -2.53 1.24
CA PRO A 105 2.69 -3.56 0.43
C PRO A 105 2.49 -3.16 -1.05
N SER A 106 2.11 -1.89 -1.30
CA SER A 106 1.91 -1.32 -2.65
C SER A 106 3.17 -1.19 -3.49
N GLN A 107 4.35 -1.15 -2.86
CA GLN A 107 5.61 -1.06 -3.60
C GLN A 107 6.00 -2.41 -4.21
N LEU A 108 5.41 -3.50 -3.72
CA LEU A 108 5.65 -4.83 -4.27
C LEU A 108 4.79 -5.05 -5.50
N HIS A 109 5.37 -5.56 -6.59
CA HIS A 109 4.64 -5.87 -7.80
C HIS A 109 3.56 -6.94 -7.53
N PRO A 110 2.37 -6.88 -8.16
CA PRO A 110 1.31 -7.88 -7.99
C PRO A 110 1.79 -9.34 -8.10
N ASN A 111 2.65 -9.66 -9.06
CA ASN A 111 3.25 -11.00 -9.18
C ASN A 111 4.02 -11.44 -7.92
N SER A 112 4.77 -10.52 -7.29
CA SER A 112 5.53 -10.81 -6.07
C SER A 112 4.62 -10.95 -4.86
N LEU A 113 3.51 -10.20 -4.80
CA LEU A 113 2.44 -10.42 -3.82
C LEU A 113 1.82 -11.81 -4.02
N GLY A 114 1.52 -12.18 -5.27
CA GLY A 114 0.97 -13.50 -5.61
C GLY A 114 1.90 -14.65 -5.17
N PHE A 115 3.21 -14.48 -5.34
CA PHE A 115 4.19 -15.45 -4.85
C PHE A 115 4.19 -15.59 -3.33
N LEU A 116 4.16 -14.47 -2.59
CA LEU A 116 4.06 -14.46 -1.13
C LEU A 116 2.79 -15.19 -0.66
N ARG A 117 1.66 -14.92 -1.30
CA ARG A 117 0.40 -15.60 -0.99
C ARG A 117 0.45 -17.09 -1.29
N ALA A 118 0.96 -17.48 -2.45
CA ALA A 118 1.07 -18.87 -2.85
C ALA A 118 1.98 -19.66 -1.89
N PHE A 119 3.05 -19.02 -1.41
CA PHE A 119 3.92 -19.61 -0.40
C PHE A 119 3.18 -19.89 0.91
N GLU A 120 2.42 -18.93 1.44
CA GLU A 120 1.62 -19.13 2.65
C GLU A 120 0.61 -20.26 2.50
N MET A 121 -0.15 -20.28 1.40
CA MET A 121 -1.12 -21.35 1.12
C MET A 121 -0.44 -22.72 1.01
N THR A 122 0.76 -22.78 0.41
CA THR A 122 1.53 -24.01 0.29
C THR A 122 2.01 -24.50 1.66
N ALA A 123 2.52 -23.59 2.51
CA ALA A 123 2.95 -23.92 3.86
C ALA A 123 1.78 -24.45 4.71
N GLU A 124 0.61 -23.82 4.61
CA GLU A 124 -0.62 -24.27 5.25
C GLU A 124 -1.01 -25.68 4.79
N TYR A 125 -1.03 -25.92 3.48
CA TYR A 125 -1.32 -27.24 2.90
C TYR A 125 -0.36 -28.32 3.40
N LEU A 126 0.94 -28.00 3.46
CA LEU A 126 1.99 -28.90 3.96
C LEU A 126 2.02 -29.02 5.49
N LYS A 127 1.20 -28.24 6.21
CA LYS A 127 1.14 -28.18 7.69
C LYS A 127 2.48 -27.81 8.33
N ILE A 128 3.20 -26.88 7.68
CA ILE A 128 4.43 -26.29 8.21
C ILE A 128 4.20 -24.81 8.52
N ALA A 129 4.98 -24.27 9.46
CA ALA A 129 4.92 -22.84 9.75
C ALA A 129 5.53 -22.05 8.57
N PRO A 130 4.78 -21.12 7.95
CA PRO A 130 5.37 -20.20 7.00
C PRO A 130 6.25 -19.21 7.77
N THR A 131 7.55 -19.22 7.49
CA THR A 131 8.52 -18.36 8.21
C THR A 131 9.35 -17.55 7.24
N LEU A 132 9.81 -16.39 7.70
CA LEU A 132 10.66 -15.50 6.92
C LEU A 132 11.92 -16.22 6.36
N PRO A 133 12.66 -17.04 7.13
CA PRO A 133 13.84 -17.73 6.59
C PRO A 133 13.52 -18.86 5.61
N LEU A 134 12.28 -19.34 5.56
CA LEU A 134 11.87 -20.36 4.58
C LEU A 134 11.42 -19.73 3.26
N PHE A 135 11.00 -18.46 3.30
CA PHE A 135 10.55 -17.70 2.14
C PHE A 135 11.71 -17.15 1.29
N PHE A 136 12.85 -16.82 1.92
CA PHE A 136 14.06 -16.26 1.29
C PHE A 136 15.17 -17.30 1.15
#